data_AF-A0A0C3PQF2-F1
#
_entry.id   AF-A0A0C3PQF2-F1
#
_cell.length_a   1.000
_cell.length_b   1.000
_cell.length_c   1.000
_cell.angle_alpha   90.00
_cell.angle_beta   90.00
_cell.angle_gamma   90.00
#
_symmetry.space_group_name_H-M   'P 1'
#
loop_
_entity.id
_entity.type
_entity.pdbx_description
1 polymer ?
#
loop_
_entity_poly.entity_id
_entity_poly.type
_entity_poly.pdbx_seq_one_letter_code
_entity_poly.pdbx_strand_id
1 'polypeptide(L)'
;QVRGKIKDAVRAKVGDAYGFDDRPSMHQKNRRLYLDLLNEDSYICEKPESFDGPYYHPICFKTLKSCFFGKSTDDGVAFSDWFSPIRMETIALVFTAVRMCLDEWKSGSHKPLMFSSDVYEPVFKDHLANLKTMEKEDPLFVKGIGEELWEDCRYVYEDFHARIN
;
A
#
# COMPACT_ATOMS: atom_id res chain seq x y z
N GLN A 1 -2.05 -15.49 -8.50
CA GLN A 1 -2.94 -14.32 -8.69
C GLN A 1 -2.37 -13.12 -7.92
N VAL A 2 -1.99 -12.03 -8.60
CA VAL A 2 -1.28 -10.86 -8.01
C VAL A 2 -2.05 -10.18 -6.88
N ARG A 3 -3.38 -10.04 -7.04
CA ARG A 3 -4.26 -9.45 -6.01
C ARG A 3 -4.16 -10.18 -4.66
N GLY A 4 -4.11 -11.52 -4.68
CA GLY A 4 -3.93 -12.32 -3.47
C GLY A 4 -2.59 -12.05 -2.79
N LYS A 5 -1.49 -11.98 -3.57
CA LYS A 5 -0.14 -11.70 -3.06
C LYS A 5 -0.05 -10.33 -2.38
N ILE A 6 -0.58 -9.28 -3.03
CA ILE A 6 -0.62 -7.92 -2.47
C ILE A 6 -1.44 -7.92 -1.17
N LYS A 7 -2.64 -8.49 -1.21
CA LYS A 7 -3.54 -8.58 -0.05
C LYS A 7 -2.88 -9.26 1.15
N ASP A 8 -2.28 -10.43 0.96
CA ASP A 8 -1.62 -11.15 2.05
C ASP A 8 -0.40 -10.37 2.58
N ALA A 9 0.35 -9.70 1.70
CA ALA A 9 1.48 -8.85 2.09
C ALA A 9 1.07 -7.60 2.87
N VAL A 10 -0.06 -6.96 2.52
CA VAL A 10 -0.62 -5.81 3.24
C VAL A 10 -1.18 -6.26 4.60
N ARG A 11 -1.96 -7.34 4.64
CA ARG A 11 -2.55 -7.86 5.88
C ARG A 11 -1.48 -8.17 6.93
N ALA A 12 -0.35 -8.73 6.50
CA ALA A 12 0.78 -9.00 7.38
C ALA A 12 1.45 -7.74 7.96
N LYS A 13 1.16 -6.54 7.44
CA LYS A 13 1.80 -5.27 7.82
C LYS A 13 0.84 -4.25 8.42
N VAL A 14 -0.45 -4.33 8.10
CA VAL A 14 -1.44 -3.27 8.44
C VAL A 14 -1.53 -3.04 9.95
N GLY A 15 -1.44 -4.11 10.75
CA GLY A 15 -1.52 -4.02 12.21
C GLY A 15 -0.42 -3.14 12.77
N ASP A 16 0.84 -3.50 12.49
CA ASP A 16 2.01 -2.77 12.94
C ASP A 16 2.12 -1.37 12.31
N ALA A 17 1.74 -1.24 11.03
CA ALA A 17 1.87 0.03 10.30
C ALA A 17 0.98 1.14 10.86
N TYR A 18 -0.20 0.79 11.37
CA TYR A 18 -1.17 1.76 11.89
C TYR A 18 -1.39 1.68 13.41
N GLY A 19 -0.88 0.63 14.07
CA GLY A 19 -0.98 0.45 15.52
C GLY A 19 -2.25 -0.26 16.01
N PHE A 20 -2.83 -1.13 15.19
CA PHE A 20 -3.90 -2.02 15.63
C PHE A 20 -3.36 -3.13 16.53
N ASP A 21 -4.16 -3.53 17.51
CA ASP A 21 -3.77 -4.53 18.50
C ASP A 21 -4.97 -5.43 18.85
N ASP A 22 -4.82 -6.74 18.75
CA ASP A 22 -5.94 -7.69 18.88
C ASP A 22 -6.31 -8.02 20.34
N ARG A 23 -5.71 -7.36 21.33
CA ARG A 23 -6.12 -7.49 22.73
C ARG A 23 -7.57 -7.00 22.90
N PRO A 24 -8.43 -7.71 23.65
CA PRO A 24 -9.81 -7.26 23.88
C PRO A 24 -9.94 -5.85 24.47
N SER A 25 -8.98 -5.44 25.31
CA SER A 25 -8.92 -4.08 25.88
C SER A 25 -8.72 -2.98 24.84
N MET A 26 -8.25 -3.32 23.64
CA MET A 26 -7.93 -2.38 22.57
C MET A 26 -9.08 -2.18 21.58
N HIS A 27 -10.18 -2.97 21.68
CA HIS A 27 -11.27 -2.93 20.70
C HIS A 27 -11.87 -1.53 20.48
N GLN A 28 -12.06 -0.75 21.54
CA GLN A 28 -12.58 0.61 21.41
C GLN A 28 -11.57 1.55 20.72
N LYS A 29 -10.27 1.42 21.06
CA LYS A 29 -9.21 2.20 20.43
C LYS A 29 -9.05 1.84 18.96
N ASN A 30 -9.10 0.55 18.60
CA ASN A 30 -9.06 0.08 17.22
C ASN A 30 -10.23 0.62 16.40
N ARG A 31 -11.46 0.62 16.94
CA ARG A 31 -12.61 1.24 16.25
C ARG A 31 -12.39 2.72 15.99
N ARG A 32 -11.81 3.45 16.96
CA ARG A 32 -11.52 4.87 16.80
C ARG A 32 -10.45 5.09 15.73
N LEU A 33 -9.36 4.34 15.80
CA LEU A 33 -8.28 4.36 14.82
C LEU A 33 -8.79 4.04 13.40
N TYR A 34 -9.63 3.02 13.24
CA TYR A 34 -10.27 2.72 11.97
C TYR A 34 -11.03 3.93 11.40
N LEU A 35 -11.85 4.59 12.22
CA LEU A 35 -12.61 5.76 11.78
C LEU A 35 -11.70 6.94 11.43
N ASP A 36 -10.66 7.19 12.23
CA ASP A 36 -9.70 8.26 11.99
C ASP A 36 -8.91 8.04 10.69
N LEU A 37 -8.52 6.79 10.39
CA LEU A 37 -7.82 6.43 9.16
C LEU A 37 -8.70 6.54 7.91
N LEU A 38 -9.99 6.22 8.02
CA LEU A 38 -10.92 6.32 6.89
C LEU A 38 -11.42 7.74 6.64
N ASN A 39 -11.25 8.65 7.61
CA ASN A 39 -11.58 10.05 7.41
C ASN A 39 -10.66 10.64 6.33
N GLU A 40 -11.25 11.13 5.24
CA GLU A 40 -10.53 11.66 4.07
C GLU A 40 -9.43 10.71 3.53
N ASP A 41 -9.64 9.40 3.67
CA ASP A 41 -8.68 8.35 3.30
C ASP A 41 -7.25 8.58 3.86
N SER A 42 -7.12 9.15 5.07
CA SER A 42 -5.81 9.50 5.66
C SER A 42 -4.81 8.33 5.76
N TYR A 43 -5.26 7.07 5.68
CA TYR A 43 -4.38 5.90 5.58
C TYR A 43 -3.44 5.93 4.37
N ILE A 44 -3.71 6.73 3.33
CA ILE A 44 -2.81 6.88 2.18
C ILE A 44 -1.66 7.85 2.45
N CYS A 45 -1.79 8.71 3.45
CA CYS A 45 -0.86 9.79 3.77
C CYS A 45 0.39 9.25 4.47
N GLU A 46 1.54 9.87 4.24
CA GLU A 46 2.78 9.61 5.00
C GLU A 46 2.54 9.82 6.50
N LYS A 47 1.81 10.88 6.84
CA LYS A 47 1.40 11.23 8.21
C LYS A 47 -0.13 11.35 8.26
N PRO A 48 -0.85 10.27 8.63
CA PRO A 48 -2.31 10.25 8.63
C PRO A 48 -2.95 11.35 9.50
N GLU A 49 -2.32 11.73 10.60
CA GLU A 49 -2.84 12.74 11.54
C GLU A 49 -2.88 14.17 10.99
N SER A 50 -2.00 14.50 10.03
CA SER A 50 -1.92 15.81 9.40
C SER A 50 -2.38 15.83 7.94
N PHE A 51 -2.74 14.66 7.38
CA PHE A 51 -3.04 14.45 5.96
C PHE A 51 -1.86 14.77 5.02
N ASP A 52 -0.63 14.84 5.56
CA ASP A 52 0.55 15.18 4.77
C ASP A 52 1.04 13.99 3.93
N GLY A 53 1.49 14.30 2.71
CA GLY A 53 2.09 13.31 1.80
C GLY A 53 1.09 12.27 1.30
N PRO A 54 0.02 12.64 0.59
CA PRO A 54 -0.93 11.67 0.05
C PRO A 54 -0.22 10.68 -0.89
N TYR A 55 -0.53 9.39 -0.73
CA TYR A 55 0.10 8.25 -1.43
C TYR A 55 1.55 7.93 -1.04
N TYR A 56 2.13 8.60 -0.04
CA TYR A 56 3.48 8.32 0.47
C TYR A 56 3.52 7.41 1.70
N HIS A 57 2.39 6.85 2.16
CA HIS A 57 2.43 5.98 3.34
C HIS A 57 3.43 4.80 3.14
N PRO A 58 4.39 4.58 4.07
CA PRO A 58 5.49 3.61 3.89
C PRO A 58 5.04 2.15 3.66
N ILE A 59 3.78 1.82 3.96
CA ILE A 59 3.22 0.50 3.68
C ILE A 59 3.23 0.17 2.19
N CYS A 60 3.15 1.18 1.30
CA CYS A 60 3.14 0.98 -0.15
C CYS A 60 4.46 0.36 -0.62
N PHE A 61 5.57 1.04 -0.36
CA PHE A 61 6.93 0.54 -0.61
C PHE A 61 7.16 -0.84 0.02
N LYS A 62 6.85 -1.01 1.31
CA LYS A 62 7.05 -2.29 2.02
C LYS A 62 6.25 -3.43 1.37
N THR A 63 5.07 -3.14 0.86
CA THR A 63 4.23 -4.10 0.15
C THR A 63 4.85 -4.47 -1.19
N LEU A 64 5.14 -3.47 -2.03
CA LEU A 64 5.75 -3.67 -3.35
C LEU A 64 7.03 -4.48 -3.26
N LYS A 65 7.92 -4.12 -2.33
CA LYS A 65 9.16 -4.83 -2.08
C LYS A 65 8.93 -6.31 -1.76
N SER A 66 8.04 -6.61 -0.82
CA SER A 66 7.74 -8.00 -0.47
C SER A 66 7.00 -8.79 -1.56
N CYS A 67 6.30 -8.09 -2.46
CA CYS A 67 5.52 -8.72 -3.52
C CYS A 67 6.32 -8.92 -4.81
N PHE A 68 7.27 -8.05 -5.14
CA PHE A 68 7.85 -8.00 -6.47
C PHE A 68 9.39 -7.89 -6.48
N PHE A 69 10.03 -7.65 -5.34
CA PHE A 69 11.46 -7.35 -5.26
C PHE A 69 12.17 -8.07 -4.09
N GLY A 70 11.61 -9.18 -3.60
CA GLY A 70 12.17 -9.90 -2.45
C GLY A 70 13.37 -10.77 -2.83
N LYS A 71 13.42 -11.25 -4.08
CA LYS A 71 14.47 -12.14 -4.61
C LYS A 71 14.66 -11.95 -6.11
N SER A 72 15.77 -12.50 -6.62
CA SER A 72 16.18 -12.39 -8.03
C SER A 72 15.16 -12.91 -9.04
N THR A 73 14.31 -13.85 -8.63
CA THR A 73 13.29 -14.46 -9.48
C THR A 73 11.93 -13.76 -9.39
N ASP A 74 11.79 -12.72 -8.57
CA ASP A 74 10.51 -12.00 -8.48
C ASP A 74 10.31 -11.10 -9.70
N ASP A 75 9.04 -10.89 -10.07
CA ASP A 75 8.66 -10.22 -11.31
C ASP A 75 9.25 -8.81 -11.46
N GLY A 76 9.40 -8.07 -10.35
CA GLY A 76 9.97 -6.72 -10.35
C GLY A 76 11.46 -6.69 -10.67
N VAL A 77 12.17 -7.80 -10.42
CA VAL A 77 13.59 -7.97 -10.79
C VAL A 77 13.72 -8.57 -12.19
N ALA A 78 12.96 -9.62 -12.49
CA ALA A 78 13.03 -10.32 -13.77
C ALA A 78 12.50 -9.49 -14.94
N PHE A 79 11.56 -8.56 -14.67
CA PHE A 79 10.92 -7.71 -15.66
C PHE A 79 10.97 -6.23 -15.23
N SER A 80 12.15 -5.75 -14.82
CA SER A 80 12.40 -4.39 -14.32
C SER A 80 11.74 -3.28 -15.15
N ASP A 81 11.81 -3.39 -16.47
CA ASP A 81 11.29 -2.39 -17.41
C ASP A 81 9.77 -2.20 -17.30
N TRP A 82 9.05 -3.19 -16.74
CA TRP A 82 7.60 -3.11 -16.53
C TRP A 82 7.22 -2.41 -15.23
N PHE A 83 8.21 -2.18 -14.36
CA PHE A 83 8.07 -1.56 -13.04
C PHE A 83 8.78 -0.19 -12.95
N SER A 84 9.38 0.30 -14.05
CA SER A 84 10.08 1.58 -14.12
C SER A 84 9.33 2.59 -14.99
N PRO A 85 8.58 3.55 -14.41
CA PRO A 85 8.26 3.71 -12.99
C PRO A 85 7.14 2.76 -12.51
N ILE A 86 6.95 2.66 -11.19
CA ILE A 86 5.81 1.94 -10.64
C ILE A 86 4.52 2.65 -11.09
N ARG A 87 3.69 1.93 -11.85
CA ARG A 87 2.46 2.50 -12.40
C ARG A 87 1.44 2.88 -11.33
N MET A 88 0.68 3.95 -11.57
CA MET A 88 -0.38 4.43 -10.68
C MET A 88 -1.45 3.37 -10.38
N GLU A 89 -1.75 2.47 -11.32
CA GLU A 89 -2.69 1.36 -11.09
C GLU A 89 -2.17 0.40 -10.02
N THR A 90 -0.85 0.21 -9.95
CA THR A 90 -0.22 -0.63 -8.92
C THR A 90 -0.35 0.04 -7.56
N ILE A 91 -0.09 1.35 -7.49
CA ILE A 91 -0.22 2.16 -6.28
C ILE A 91 -1.68 2.13 -5.78
N ALA A 92 -2.64 2.43 -6.67
CA ALA A 92 -4.07 2.36 -6.37
C ALA A 92 -4.49 0.97 -5.86
N LEU A 93 -3.98 -0.10 -6.49
CA LEU A 93 -4.28 -1.46 -6.05
C LEU A 93 -3.73 -1.78 -4.66
N VAL A 94 -2.53 -1.30 -4.33
CA VAL A 94 -1.95 -1.47 -2.99
C VAL A 94 -2.79 -0.75 -1.94
N PHE A 95 -3.16 0.51 -2.17
CA PHE A 95 -3.99 1.25 -1.21
C PHE A 95 -5.43 0.73 -1.12
N THR A 96 -5.96 0.17 -2.21
CA THR A 96 -7.23 -0.59 -2.16
C THR A 96 -7.11 -1.81 -1.23
N ALA A 97 -6.00 -2.54 -1.30
CA ALA A 97 -5.75 -3.66 -0.40
C ALA A 97 -5.55 -3.20 1.06
N VAL A 98 -4.94 -2.02 1.27
CA VAL A 98 -4.86 -1.37 2.61
C VAL A 98 -6.25 -1.09 3.13
N ARG A 99 -7.11 -0.42 2.35
CA ARG A 99 -8.50 -0.16 2.73
C ARG A 99 -9.25 -1.43 3.13
N MET A 100 -9.12 -2.50 2.35
CA MET A 100 -9.73 -3.78 2.70
C MET A 100 -9.18 -4.34 4.02
N CYS A 101 -7.86 -4.33 4.21
CA CYS A 101 -7.27 -4.81 5.45
C CYS A 101 -7.64 -3.94 6.67
N LEU A 102 -7.90 -2.65 6.48
CA LEU A 102 -8.45 -1.78 7.53
C LEU A 102 -9.89 -2.15 7.87
N ASP A 103 -10.72 -2.51 6.88
CA ASP A 103 -12.09 -2.98 7.13
C ASP A 103 -12.14 -4.27 7.97
N GLU A 104 -11.08 -5.09 7.94
CA GLU A 104 -10.92 -6.26 8.82
C GLU A 104 -10.90 -5.85 10.31
N TRP A 105 -10.52 -4.61 10.62
CA TRP A 105 -10.48 -4.06 11.98
C TRP A 105 -11.70 -3.23 12.36
N LYS A 106 -12.67 -3.03 11.46
CA LYS A 106 -13.84 -2.17 11.64
C LYS A 106 -14.62 -2.42 12.93
N SER A 107 -14.71 -3.68 13.36
CA SER A 107 -15.44 -4.05 14.59
C SER A 107 -14.65 -3.82 15.89
N GLY A 108 -13.36 -3.51 15.79
CA GLY A 108 -12.41 -3.36 16.89
C GLY A 108 -11.53 -4.59 17.11
N SER A 109 -11.88 -5.74 16.55
CA SER A 109 -11.05 -6.95 16.52
C SER A 109 -10.73 -7.32 15.08
N HIS A 110 -9.63 -8.02 14.83
CA HIS A 110 -9.27 -8.45 13.49
C HIS A 110 -10.21 -9.56 12.99
N LYS A 111 -10.83 -9.34 11.82
CA LYS A 111 -11.73 -10.28 11.16
C LYS A 111 -11.37 -10.38 9.68
N PRO A 112 -10.67 -11.46 9.25
CA PRO A 112 -10.25 -11.59 7.87
C PRO A 112 -11.41 -11.47 6.87
N LEU A 113 -11.19 -10.71 5.82
CA LEU A 113 -12.11 -10.50 4.71
C LEU A 113 -11.56 -11.09 3.41
N MET A 114 -12.48 -11.37 2.49
CA MET A 114 -12.15 -11.73 1.12
C MET A 114 -11.94 -10.46 0.30
N PHE A 115 -10.84 -10.41 -0.45
CA PHE A 115 -10.59 -9.30 -1.37
C PHE A 115 -11.41 -9.46 -2.65
N SER A 116 -12.70 -9.15 -2.56
CA SER A 116 -13.66 -9.25 -3.66
C SER A 116 -13.68 -7.99 -4.52
N SER A 117 -13.68 -8.17 -5.84
CA SER A 117 -13.87 -7.06 -6.79
C SER A 117 -15.21 -6.34 -6.59
N ASP A 118 -16.28 -7.07 -6.28
CA ASP A 118 -17.62 -6.48 -6.13
C ASP A 118 -17.68 -5.41 -5.03
N VAL A 119 -16.82 -5.55 -4.01
CA VAL A 119 -16.77 -4.63 -2.86
C VAL A 119 -15.71 -3.55 -3.05
N TYR A 120 -14.54 -3.91 -3.58
CA TYR A 120 -13.36 -3.03 -3.58
C TYR A 120 -12.99 -2.44 -4.94
N GLU A 121 -13.70 -2.79 -6.02
CA GLU A 121 -13.54 -2.11 -7.31
C GLU A 121 -13.89 -0.61 -7.26
N PRO A 122 -14.94 -0.16 -6.55
CA PRO A 122 -15.20 1.27 -6.38
C PRO A 122 -14.02 1.99 -5.71
N VAL A 123 -13.50 1.44 -4.61
CA VAL A 123 -12.32 1.98 -3.89
C VAL A 123 -11.10 2.09 -4.82
N PHE A 124 -10.85 1.06 -5.63
CA PHE A 124 -9.77 1.09 -6.63
C PHE A 124 -9.96 2.20 -7.66
N LYS A 125 -11.18 2.36 -8.18
CA LYS A 125 -11.50 3.41 -9.15
C LYS A 125 -11.35 4.80 -8.56
N ASP A 126 -11.74 4.98 -7.30
CA ASP A 126 -11.61 6.26 -6.60
C ASP A 126 -10.13 6.62 -6.41
N HIS A 127 -9.29 5.68 -5.94
CA HIS A 127 -7.84 5.92 -5.86
C HIS A 127 -7.22 6.25 -7.22
N LEU A 128 -7.59 5.50 -8.26
CA LEU A 128 -7.07 5.73 -9.60
C LEU A 128 -7.51 7.09 -10.16
N ALA A 129 -8.75 7.51 -9.89
CA ALA A 129 -9.25 8.83 -10.28
C ALA A 129 -8.53 9.96 -9.54
N ASN A 130 -8.24 9.79 -8.25
CA ASN A 130 -7.49 10.75 -7.46
C ASN A 130 -6.05 10.89 -7.98
N LEU A 131 -5.35 9.78 -8.24
CA LEU A 131 -4.01 9.80 -8.83
C LEU A 131 -4.01 10.47 -10.22
N LYS A 132 -4.99 10.18 -11.08
CA LYS A 132 -5.12 10.85 -12.38
C LYS A 132 -5.39 12.35 -12.26
N THR A 133 -6.13 12.75 -11.24
CA THR A 133 -6.41 14.18 -10.97
C THR A 133 -5.13 14.87 -10.52
N MET A 134 -4.37 14.26 -9.61
CA MET A 134 -3.05 14.75 -9.19
C MET A 134 -2.05 14.82 -10.34
N GLU A 135 -2.00 13.82 -11.23
CA GLU A 135 -1.15 13.85 -12.44
C GLU A 135 -1.56 14.98 -13.39
N LYS A 136 -2.86 15.27 -13.49
CA LYS A 136 -3.34 16.38 -14.34
C LYS A 136 -2.96 17.74 -13.76
N GLU A 137 -2.98 17.88 -12.44
CA GLU A 137 -2.60 19.11 -11.74
C GLU A 137 -1.09 19.32 -11.69
N ASP A 138 -0.34 18.24 -11.47
CA ASP A 138 1.12 18.17 -11.51
C ASP A 138 1.57 16.86 -12.19
N PRO A 139 1.92 16.92 -13.50
CA PRO A 139 2.37 15.75 -14.25
C PRO A 139 3.65 15.09 -13.72
N LEU A 140 4.45 15.82 -12.93
CA LEU A 140 5.67 15.27 -12.33
C LEU A 140 5.40 14.58 -11.01
N PHE A 141 4.29 14.86 -10.33
CA PHE A 141 4.00 14.30 -9.01
C PHE A 141 3.84 12.78 -9.05
N VAL A 142 2.90 12.27 -9.85
CA VAL A 142 2.61 10.82 -9.91
C VAL A 142 3.77 10.06 -10.56
N LYS A 143 4.43 10.66 -11.56
CA LYS A 143 5.66 10.11 -12.14
C LYS A 143 6.75 10.00 -11.08
N GLY A 144 6.96 11.05 -10.29
CA GLY A 144 7.93 11.11 -9.20
C GLY A 144 7.69 10.04 -8.15
N ILE A 145 6.44 9.86 -7.68
CA ILE A 145 6.09 8.76 -6.75
C ILE A 145 6.47 7.40 -7.35
N GLY A 146 6.10 7.17 -8.62
CA GLY A 146 6.39 5.91 -9.30
C GLY A 146 7.88 5.65 -9.46
N GLU A 147 8.67 6.70 -9.73
CA GLU A 147 10.14 6.64 -9.83
C GLU A 147 10.78 6.39 -8.46
N GLU A 148 10.38 7.11 -7.41
CA GLU A 148 10.88 6.93 -6.04
C GLU A 148 10.62 5.50 -5.54
N LEU A 149 9.39 5.00 -5.69
CA LEU A 149 9.04 3.62 -5.32
C LEU A 149 9.86 2.58 -6.10
N TRP A 150 10.13 2.84 -7.37
CA TRP A 150 10.96 1.97 -8.22
C TRP A 150 12.41 1.94 -7.74
N GLU A 151 13.01 3.12 -7.56
CA GLU A 151 14.39 3.27 -7.11
C GLU A 151 14.60 2.63 -5.73
N ASP A 152 13.72 2.91 -4.77
CA ASP A 152 13.81 2.32 -3.43
C ASP A 152 13.69 0.78 -3.45
N CYS A 153 12.86 0.24 -4.34
CA CYS A 153 12.70 -1.21 -4.48
C CYS A 153 13.92 -1.86 -5.13
N ARG A 154 14.49 -1.25 -6.18
CA ARG A 154 15.62 -1.83 -6.94
C ARG A 154 16.94 -1.71 -6.17
N TYR A 155 17.21 -0.57 -5.51
CA TYR A 155 18.49 -0.34 -4.83
C TYR A 155 18.74 -1.38 -3.75
N VAL A 156 17.72 -1.72 -2.96
CA VAL A 156 17.92 -2.69 -1.88
C VAL A 156 18.27 -4.08 -2.40
N TYR A 157 17.81 -4.45 -3.58
CA TYR A 157 18.19 -5.71 -4.20
C TYR A 157 19.64 -5.68 -4.70
N GLU A 158 20.04 -4.61 -5.42
CA GLU A 158 21.40 -4.44 -5.92
C GLU A 158 22.43 -4.39 -4.77
N ASP A 159 22.13 -3.65 -3.69
CA ASP A 159 22.98 -3.52 -2.51
C ASP A 159 23.11 -4.84 -1.75
N PHE A 160 22.02 -5.62 -1.66
CA PHE A 160 22.07 -6.95 -1.06
C PHE A 160 22.99 -7.86 -1.86
N HIS A 161 22.90 -7.88 -3.19
CA HIS A 161 23.75 -8.73 -4.04
C HIS A 161 25.20 -8.27 -4.18
N ALA A 162 25.48 -6.96 -4.10
CA ALA A 162 26.84 -6.45 -4.07
C ALA A 162 27.62 -6.84 -2.81
N ARG A 163 26.94 -7.18 -1.71
CA ARG A 163 27.56 -7.57 -0.43
C ARG A 163 27.83 -9.07 -0.26
N ILE A 164 27.36 -9.91 -1.18
CA ILE A 164 27.47 -11.38 -1.13
C ILE A 164 28.35 -11.97 -2.24
N ASN A 165 28.88 -11.12 -3.13
CA ASN A 165 29.88 -11.47 -4.15
C ASN A 165 31.21 -10.78 -3.83
#